data_AF-A0A9D8YQ24-F1
#
_entry.id   AF-A0A9D8YQ24-F1
#
_cell.length_a   1.000
_cell.length_b   1.000
_cell.length_c   1.000
_cell.angle_alpha   90.00
_cell.angle_beta   90.00
_cell.angle_gamma   90.00
#
_symmetry.space_group_name_H-M   'P 1'
#
loop_
_entity.id
_entity.type
_entity.pdbx_description
1 polymer ?
#
loop_
_entity_poly.entity_id
_entity_poly.type
_entity_poly.pdbx_seq_one_letter_code
_entity_poly.pdbx_strand_id
1 'polypeptide(L)' 'MTAMKVKEAAETLNVCEATVRRWARESLIPCRIIERPTKSVYLFDRATIQNFAIGERNYYVAEPPKIDFGAASRVLKNA' A
#
# COMPACT_ATOMS: atom_id res chain seq x y z
N MET A 1 -16.77 13.58 -5.23
CA MET A 1 -15.70 12.67 -4.80
C MET A 1 -16.11 11.25 -5.17
N THR A 2 -15.39 10.61 -6.10
CA THR A 2 -15.73 9.24 -6.54
C THR A 2 -14.94 8.27 -5.69
N ALA A 3 -15.60 7.68 -4.70
CA ALA A 3 -14.97 6.73 -3.79
C ALA A 3 -14.65 5.41 -4.50
N MET A 4 -13.41 4.92 -4.32
CA MET A 4 -12.94 3.63 -4.81
C MET A 4 -12.78 2.64 -3.66
N LYS A 5 -13.13 1.38 -3.93
CA LYS A 5 -12.89 0.27 -3.00
C LYS A 5 -11.45 -0.24 -3.11
N VAL A 6 -11.01 -1.00 -2.10
CA VAL A 6 -9.69 -1.65 -2.06
C VAL A 6 -9.36 -2.38 -3.37
N LYS A 7 -10.32 -3.15 -3.92
CA LYS A 7 -10.12 -3.91 -5.16
C LYS A 7 -9.76 -3.01 -6.34
N GLU A 8 -10.52 -1.95 -6.55
CA GLU A 8 -10.29 -1.01 -7.65
C GLU A 8 -8.97 -0.24 -7.47
N ALA A 9 -8.63 0.10 -6.23
CA ALA A 9 -7.35 0.72 -5.91
C ALA A 9 -6.17 -0.23 -6.18
N ALA A 10 -6.32 -1.50 -5.83
CA ALA A 10 -5.32 -2.54 -6.08
C ALA A 10 -5.09 -2.78 -7.58
N GLU A 11 -6.17 -2.82 -8.37
CA GLU A 11 -6.09 -2.90 -9.83
C GLU A 11 -5.39 -1.67 -10.44
N THR A 12 -5.70 -0.47 -9.94
CA THR A 12 -5.07 0.78 -10.43
C THR A 12 -3.57 0.83 -10.10
N LEU A 13 -3.19 0.31 -8.94
CA LEU A 13 -1.80 0.31 -8.45
C LEU A 13 -1.00 -0.93 -8.88
N ASN A 14 -1.65 -1.89 -9.54
CA ASN A 14 -1.07 -3.18 -9.91
C ASN A 14 -0.41 -3.93 -8.73
N VAL A 15 -1.12 -3.97 -7.59
CA VAL A 15 -0.68 -4.69 -6.38
C VAL A 15 -1.83 -5.54 -5.82
N CYS A 16 -1.55 -6.41 -4.84
CA CYS A 16 -2.61 -7.16 -4.19
C CYS A 16 -3.40 -6.30 -3.18
N GLU A 17 -4.67 -6.66 -2.93
CA GLU A 17 -5.52 -5.95 -1.98
C GLU A 17 -4.92 -5.88 -0.55
N ALA A 18 -4.16 -6.91 -0.15
CA ALA A 18 -3.51 -6.96 1.16
C ALA A 18 -2.48 -5.84 1.32
N THR A 19 -1.69 -5.57 0.29
CA THR A 19 -0.74 -4.46 0.25
C THR A 19 -1.45 -3.11 0.40
N VAL A 20 -2.54 -2.89 -0.35
CA VAL A 20 -3.32 -1.64 -0.25
C VAL A 20 -3.89 -1.45 1.16
N ARG A 21 -4.42 -2.51 1.79
CA ARG A 21 -4.92 -2.44 3.17
C ARG A 21 -3.81 -2.14 4.17
N ARG A 22 -2.61 -2.69 3.96
CA ARG A 22 -1.44 -2.39 4.78
C ARG A 22 -1.05 -0.92 4.66
N TRP A 23 -0.92 -0.39 3.44
CA TRP A 23 -0.62 1.02 3.21
C TRP A 23 -1.65 1.97 3.81
N ALA A 24 -2.94 1.60 3.74
CA ALA A 24 -4.00 2.36 4.39
C ALA A 24 -3.86 2.38 5.93
N ARG A 25 -3.48 1.26 6.56
CA ARG A 25 -3.24 1.19 8.02
C ARG A 25 -1.99 1.96 8.44
N GLU A 26 -0.95 1.92 7.61
CA GLU A 26 0.30 2.66 7.81
C GLU A 26 0.16 4.16 7.44
N SER A 27 -1.04 4.61 7.06
CA SER A 27 -1.33 6.00 6.66
C SER A 27 -0.52 6.52 5.46
N LEU A 28 0.02 5.60 4.64
CA LEU A 28 0.75 5.95 3.41
C LEU A 28 -0.18 6.47 2.31
N ILE A 29 -1.42 5.97 2.28
CA ILE A 29 -2.45 6.41 1.36
C ILE A 29 -3.65 6.90 2.17
N PRO A 30 -4.01 8.20 2.07
CA PRO A 30 -5.21 8.73 2.70
C PRO A 30 -6.45 7.96 2.27
N CYS A 31 -7.22 7.48 3.24
CA CYS A 31 -8.49 6.80 2.99
C CYS A 31 -9.48 7.03 4.13
N ARG A 32 -10.76 6.85 3.82
CA ARG A 32 -11.82 6.80 4.83
C ARG A 32 -12.08 5.35 5.20
N ILE A 33 -12.01 5.05 6.49
CA ILE A 33 -12.30 3.72 7.03
C ILE A 33 -13.69 3.76 7.66
N ILE A 34 -14.55 2.82 7.26
CA ILE A 34 -15.83 2.57 7.90
C ILE A 34 -15.70 1.23 8.63
N GLU A 35 -15.62 1.30 9.95
CA GLU A 35 -15.58 0.11 10.79
C GLU A 35 -16.98 -0.51 10.89
N ARG A 36 -17.07 -1.82 10.68
CA ARG A 36 -18.26 -2.62 10.94
C ARG A 36 -17.88 -3.78 11.87
N PRO A 37 -18.85 -4.36 12.60
CA PRO A 37 -18.57 -5.41 13.58
C PRO A 37 -17.76 -6.60 13.05
N THR A 38 -17.89 -6.92 11.76
CA THR A 38 -17.23 -8.08 11.13
C THR A 38 -16.17 -7.71 10.10
N LYS A 39 -16.15 -6.46 9.61
CA LYS A 39 -15.21 -6.04 8.55
C LYS A 39 -15.06 -4.53 8.47
N SER A 40 -13.84 -4.07 8.21
CA SER A 40 -13.58 -2.68 7.84
C SER A 40 -13.72 -2.49 6.33
N VAL A 41 -14.41 -1.42 5.95
CA VAL A 41 -14.52 -0.98 4.55
C VAL A 41 -13.60 0.22 4.36
N TYR A 42 -12.66 0.11 3.42
CA TYR A 42 -11.74 1.18 3.06
C TYR A 42 -12.23 1.86 1.78
N LEU A 43 -12.34 3.18 1.83
CA LEU A 43 -12.77 4.03 0.73
C LEU A 43 -11.65 5.01 0.39
N PHE A 44 -11.13 4.91 -0.82
CA PHE A 44 -10.07 5.77 -1.32
C PHE A 44 -10.66 6.82 -2.25
N ASP A 45 -10.03 8.00 -2.30
CA ASP A 45 -10.33 8.93 -3.37
C ASP A 45 -9.61 8.52 -4.66
N ARG A 46 -10.33 8.55 -5.79
CA ARG A 46 -9.78 8.14 -7.08
C ARG A 46 -8.57 8.97 -7.49
N ALA A 47 -8.62 10.29 -7.30
CA ALA A 47 -7.52 11.16 -7.71
C ALA A 47 -6.28 10.90 -6.85
N THR A 48 -6.46 10.69 -5.54
CA THR A 48 -5.37 10.28 -4.64
C THR A 48 -4.68 9.01 -5.10
N ILE A 49 -5.43 7.96 -5.47
CA ILE A 49 -4.85 6.69 -5.94
C ILE A 49 -4.10 6.87 -7.27
N GLN A 50 -4.67 7.64 -8.21
CA GLN A 50 -4.02 7.93 -9.48
C GLN A 50 -2.72 8.72 -9.30
N ASN A 51 -2.74 9.74 -8.44
CA ASN A 51 -1.55 10.52 -8.10
C ASN A 51 -0.50 9.68 -7.39
N PHE A 52 -0.91 8.79 -6.49
CA PHE A 52 -0.01 7.84 -5.83
C PHE A 52 0.65 6.90 -6.86
N ALA A 53 -0.11 6.38 -7.83
CA ALA A 53 0.41 5.53 -8.91
C ALA A 53 1.46 6.25 -9.79
N ILE A 54 1.23 7.54 -10.08
CA ILE A 54 2.17 8.37 -10.85
C ILE A 54 3.40 8.72 -10.01
N GLY A 55 3.21 9.05 -8.73
CA GLY A 55 4.29 9.33 -7.77
C GLY A 55 5.20 8.11 -7.56
N GLU A 56 4.64 6.92 -7.37
CA GLU A 56 5.37 5.65 -7.32
C GLU A 56 6.17 5.41 -8.60
N ARG A 57 5.59 5.66 -9.79
CA ARG A 57 6.34 5.57 -11.05
C ARG A 57 7.55 6.51 -11.07
N ASN A 58 7.47 7.69 -10.46
CA ASN A 58 8.61 8.60 -10.33
C ASN A 58 9.66 8.09 -9.33
N TYR A 59 9.27 7.40 -8.26
CA TYR A 59 10.19 6.71 -7.36
C TYR A 59 10.87 5.49 -8.00
N TYR A 60 10.30 4.86 -9.03
CA TYR A 60 11.00 3.81 -9.78
C TYR A 60 12.03 4.35 -10.79
N VAL A 61 12.02 5.66 -11.11
CA VAL A 61 13.05 6.29 -11.97
C VAL A 61 14.26 6.77 -11.16
N ALA A 62 14.07 7.08 -9.88
CA ALA A 62 15.17 7.30 -8.94
C ALA A 62 15.50 5.95 -8.29
N GLU A 63 16.64 5.36 -8.64
CA GLU A 63 17.13 4.05 -8.18
C GLU A 63 16.43 3.52 -6.91
N PRO A 64 15.77 2.33 -6.95
CA PRO A 64 15.17 1.79 -5.75
C PRO A 64 16.25 1.67 -4.66
N PRO A 65 15.96 2.03 -3.40
CA PRO A 65 16.93 1.84 -2.33
C PRO A 65 17.35 0.37 -2.36
N LYS A 66 18.66 0.13 -2.50
CA LYS A 66 19.23 -1.21 -2.46
C LYS A 66 18.84 -1.81 -1.11
N ILE A 67 17.81 -2.64 -1.09
CA ILE A 67 17.47 -3.44 0.08
C ILE A 67 18.57 -4.49 0.16
N ASP A 68 19.52 -4.25 1.07
CA ASP A 68 20.55 -5.22 1.38
C ASP A 68 19.92 -6.34 2.21
N PHE A 69 19.55 -7.43 1.53
CA PHE A 69 19.05 -8.65 2.20
C PHE A 69 20.12 -9.33 3.07
N GLY A 70 21.35 -8.79 3.12
CA GLY A 70 22.48 -9.33 3.89
C GLY A 70 22.40 -9.19 5.42
N ALA A 71 21.48 -8.38 5.97
CA ALA A 71 21.45 -8.11 7.42
C ALA A 71 20.47 -8.97 8.25
N ALA A 72 19.65 -9.83 7.62
CA ALA A 72 18.64 -10.63 8.32
C ALA A 72 18.97 -12.14 8.46
N SER A 73 20.18 -12.58 8.10
CA SER A 73 20.57 -14.01 8.13
C SER A 73 21.34 -14.45 9.40
N ARG A 74 21.31 -13.67 10.50
CA ARG A 74 22.11 -14.00 11.70
C ARG A 74 21.37 -13.93 13.05
N VAL A 75 20.13 -14.43 13.13
CA VAL A 75 19.46 -14.68 14.44
C VAL A 75 18.68 -16.02 14.49
N LEU A 76 19.08 -17.04 13.72
CA LEU A 76 18.49 -18.39 13.84
C LEU A 76 19.53 -19.51 13.92
N LYS A 77 20.63 -19.28 14.67
CA LYS A 77 21.44 -20.36 15.23
C LYS A 77 21.85 -19.97 16.66
N ASN A 78 21.39 -20.76 17.63
CA ASN A 78 21.66 -20.72 19.08
C ASN A 78 20.63 -19.97 19.95
N ALA A 79 19.38 -20.44 19.92
CA ALA A 79 18.56 -20.50 21.14
C ALA A 79 18.29 -21.98 21.45
#